data_AF-A0AAX6MTN2-F1
#
_entry.id   AF-A0AAX6MTN2-F1
#
_cell.length_a   1.000
_cell.length_b   1.000
_cell.length_c   1.000
_cell.angle_alpha   90.00
_cell.angle_beta   90.00
_cell.angle_gamma   90.00
#
_symmetry.space_group_name_H-M   'P 1'
#
loop_
_entity.id
_entity.type
_entity.pdbx_description
1 polymer ?
#
loop_
_entity_poly.entity_id
_entity_poly.type
_entity_poly.pdbx_seq_one_letter_code
_entity_poly.pdbx_strand_id
1 'polypeptide(L)'
;MGWTGRIARDLRREEVSSSREQKELLARHKKVASRIYRTVGLQDWKLYSSFLGLPFWLIGIESVRRICGGPRGLLGRLLLGRAEDDATASNTSGDTEIATSSLDITTTATEQVHTVDPNVVATAAEHTKNLLDPSIAFEGCLWFPDLSVPDPYHILPLALSSLLVWNMLPKSQAGLRQLAGLNPGDRLLVETPAITRQRRLRRMLIVLSALIGPMTADLPAALHLYWLSTSVTHTVTSKLLSKFMPIDTKVIPRAKGIEAVVIRPKRIEKEVKATN
;
A
#
# COMPACT_ATOMS: atom_id res chain seq x y z
N MET A 1 12.90 14.57 17.29
CA MET A 1 13.51 13.88 18.46
C MET A 1 13.54 14.74 19.72
N GLY A 2 13.82 16.06 19.66
CA GLY A 2 13.83 16.92 20.87
C GLY A 2 12.50 17.05 21.62
N TRP A 3 11.36 17.06 20.91
CA TRP A 3 10.03 17.21 21.50
C TRP A 3 9.62 16.01 22.37
N THR A 4 9.99 14.79 22.00
CA THR A 4 9.64 13.57 22.75
C THR A 4 10.33 13.53 24.11
N GLY A 5 11.63 13.81 24.15
CA GLY A 5 12.39 13.90 25.41
C GLY A 5 11.98 15.07 26.29
N ARG A 6 11.42 16.14 25.71
CA ARG A 6 10.82 17.25 26.45
C ARG A 6 9.47 16.85 27.07
N ILE A 7 8.56 16.29 26.28
CA ILE A 7 7.25 15.83 26.78
C ILE A 7 7.43 14.80 27.91
N ALA A 8 8.39 13.88 27.76
CA ALA A 8 8.71 12.90 28.80
C ALA A 8 9.25 13.55 30.09
N ARG A 9 10.05 14.62 29.99
CA ARG A 9 10.52 15.38 31.16
C ARG A 9 9.38 16.15 31.83
N ASP A 10 8.50 16.76 31.04
CA ASP A 10 7.35 17.51 31.55
C ASP A 10 6.40 16.57 32.32
N LEU A 11 6.14 15.38 31.79
CA LEU A 11 5.33 14.36 32.47
C LEU A 11 5.95 13.86 33.78
N ARG A 12 7.28 13.65 33.80
CA ARG A 12 7.99 13.30 35.05
C ARG A 12 7.89 14.38 36.12
N ARG A 13 7.85 15.66 35.72
CA ARG A 13 7.71 16.78 36.64
C ARG A 13 6.29 16.92 37.19
N GLU A 14 5.30 16.48 36.42
CA GLU A 14 3.89 16.48 36.81
C GLU A 14 3.49 15.24 37.63
N GLU A 15 4.44 14.36 37.97
CA GLU A 15 4.24 13.14 38.79
C GLU A 15 3.03 12.29 38.37
N VAL A 16 2.77 12.23 37.06
CA VAL A 16 1.66 11.46 36.51
C VAL A 16 1.86 9.98 36.83
N SER A 17 0.80 9.31 37.30
CA SER A 17 0.85 7.87 37.60
C SER A 17 1.37 7.05 36.41
N SER A 18 2.30 6.11 36.65
CA SER A 18 3.01 5.36 35.59
C SER A 18 2.08 4.67 34.56
N SER A 19 0.89 4.22 34.98
CA SER A 19 -0.11 3.62 34.10
C SER A 19 -0.75 4.61 33.10
N ARG A 20 -0.75 5.91 33.41
CA ARG A 20 -1.29 6.99 32.57
C ARG A 20 -0.21 7.73 31.79
N GLU A 21 1.06 7.68 32.22
CA GLU A 21 2.18 8.37 31.58
C GLU A 21 2.25 8.10 30.07
N GLN A 22 2.15 6.83 29.65
CA GLN A 22 2.21 6.48 28.22
C GLN A 22 1.05 7.08 27.42
N LYS A 23 -0.18 7.03 27.95
CA LYS A 23 -1.36 7.58 27.27
C LYS A 23 -1.25 9.10 27.14
N GLU A 24 -0.81 9.78 28.19
CA GLU A 24 -0.62 11.22 28.16
C GLU A 24 0.52 11.63 27.22
N LEU A 25 1.62 10.88 27.23
CA LEU A 25 2.73 11.11 26.33
C LEU A 25 2.28 11.01 24.88
N LEU A 26 1.53 9.97 24.53
CA LEU A 26 0.97 9.78 23.18
C LEU A 26 0.01 10.91 22.80
N ALA A 27 -0.87 11.33 23.73
CA ALA A 27 -1.80 12.42 23.49
C ALA A 27 -1.08 13.76 23.23
N ARG A 28 -0.05 14.09 24.04
CA ARG A 28 0.78 15.28 23.86
C ARG A 28 1.58 15.20 22.56
N HIS A 29 2.12 14.03 22.24
CA HIS A 29 2.84 13.81 20.99
C HIS A 29 1.94 14.02 19.75
N LYS A 30 0.71 13.49 19.76
CA LYS A 30 -0.27 13.68 18.68
C LYS A 30 -0.64 15.16 18.50
N LYS A 31 -0.83 15.91 19.59
CA LYS A 31 -1.10 17.36 19.55
C LYS A 31 0.05 18.14 18.93
N VAL A 32 1.29 17.84 19.30
CA VAL A 32 2.48 18.48 18.74
C VAL A 32 2.65 18.13 17.26
N ALA A 33 2.50 16.86 16.88
CA ALA A 33 2.60 16.41 15.49
C ALA A 33 1.55 17.10 14.60
N SER A 34 0.29 17.16 15.04
CA SER A 34 -0.77 17.85 14.29
C SER A 34 -0.49 19.34 14.09
N ARG A 35 0.08 20.01 15.10
CA ARG A 35 0.50 21.41 14.97
C ARG A 35 1.59 21.56 13.92
N ILE A 36 2.61 20.70 13.95
CA ILE A 36 3.72 20.71 12.99
C ILE A 36 3.20 20.49 11.57
N TYR A 37 2.34 19.50 11.35
CA TYR A 37 1.76 19.23 10.03
C TYR A 37 0.95 20.41 9.50
N ARG A 38 0.17 21.07 10.36
CA ARG A 38 -0.54 22.31 9.97
C ARG A 38 0.43 23.44 9.62
N THR A 39 1.49 23.65 10.40
CA THR A 39 2.46 24.74 10.13
C THR A 39 3.29 24.51 8.88
N VAL A 40 3.59 23.25 8.56
CA VAL A 40 4.38 22.88 7.38
C VAL A 40 3.47 22.65 6.16
N GLY A 41 2.14 22.75 6.32
CA GLY A 41 1.18 22.55 5.24
C GLY A 41 1.06 21.11 4.74
N LEU A 42 1.54 20.12 5.52
CA LEU A 42 1.34 18.71 5.17
C LEU A 42 -0.13 18.35 5.31
N GLN A 43 -0.69 17.83 4.23
CA GLN A 43 -2.06 17.33 4.18
C GLN A 43 -2.06 15.83 4.41
N ASP A 44 -2.54 15.39 5.57
CA ASP A 44 -2.56 13.96 5.95
C ASP A 44 -3.32 13.09 4.95
N TRP A 45 -4.33 13.64 4.26
CA TRP A 45 -5.11 12.89 3.25
C TRP A 45 -4.27 12.49 2.03
N LYS A 46 -3.22 13.26 1.68
CA LYS A 46 -2.32 12.92 0.57
C LYS A 46 -1.55 11.63 0.81
N LEU A 47 -1.43 11.21 2.07
CA LEU A 47 -0.86 9.90 2.41
C LEU A 47 -1.69 8.73 1.86
N TYR A 48 -3.00 8.93 1.70
CA TYR A 48 -3.91 7.92 1.16
C TYR A 48 -4.08 8.00 -0.37
N SER A 49 -3.37 8.90 -1.05
CA SER A 49 -3.44 9.06 -2.51
C SER A 49 -3.15 7.77 -3.27
N SER A 50 -2.31 6.88 -2.72
CA SER A 50 -2.04 5.56 -3.32
C SER A 50 -3.29 4.69 -3.46
N PHE A 51 -4.30 4.85 -2.59
CA PHE A 51 -5.54 4.09 -2.68
C PHE A 51 -6.42 4.53 -3.85
N LEU A 52 -6.30 5.78 -4.30
CA LEU A 52 -7.02 6.27 -5.48
C LEU A 52 -6.50 5.63 -6.78
N GLY A 53 -5.27 5.08 -6.78
CA GLY A 53 -4.70 4.36 -7.92
C GLY A 53 -5.19 2.92 -8.08
N LEU A 54 -5.76 2.33 -7.03
CA LEU A 54 -6.25 0.93 -7.05
C LEU A 54 -7.31 0.64 -8.12
N PRO A 55 -8.35 1.46 -8.35
CA PRO A 55 -9.33 1.18 -9.41
C PRO A 55 -8.68 1.12 -10.79
N PHE A 56 -7.76 2.04 -11.10
CA PHE A 56 -7.05 2.05 -12.36
C PHE A 56 -6.15 0.81 -12.53
N TRP A 57 -5.46 0.40 -11.45
CA TRP A 57 -4.65 -0.81 -11.45
C TRP A 57 -5.48 -2.08 -11.66
N LEU A 58 -6.65 -2.18 -11.01
CA LEU A 58 -7.56 -3.31 -11.17
C LEU A 58 -8.13 -3.39 -12.59
N ILE A 59 -8.40 -2.25 -13.23
CA ILE A 59 -8.80 -2.22 -14.65
C ILE A 59 -7.68 -2.80 -15.52
N GLY A 60 -6.42 -2.41 -15.29
CA GLY A 60 -5.28 -2.95 -16.04
C GLY A 60 -5.13 -4.48 -15.90
N ILE A 61 -5.29 -5.00 -14.68
CA ILE A 61 -5.20 -6.43 -14.41
C ILE A 61 -6.37 -7.20 -15.03
N GLU A 62 -7.60 -6.69 -14.94
CA GLU A 62 -8.76 -7.30 -15.57
C GLU A 62 -8.57 -7.33 -17.09
N SER A 63 -8.13 -6.23 -17.71
CA SER A 63 -7.88 -6.17 -19.15
C SER A 63 -6.87 -7.21 -19.61
N VAL A 64 -5.71 -7.30 -18.95
CA VAL A 64 -4.68 -8.30 -19.30
C VAL A 64 -5.21 -9.72 -19.12
N ARG A 65 -5.92 -9.99 -18.01
CA ARG A 65 -6.54 -11.29 -17.75
C ARG A 65 -7.56 -11.66 -18.83
N ARG A 66 -8.37 -10.71 -19.29
CA ARG A 66 -9.36 -10.91 -20.35
C ARG A 66 -8.73 -11.21 -21.69
N ILE A 67 -7.64 -10.52 -22.03
CA ILE A 67 -6.89 -10.77 -23.25
C ILE A 67 -6.29 -12.18 -23.25
N CYS A 68 -5.88 -12.68 -22.07
CA CYS A 68 -5.41 -14.06 -21.92
C CYS A 68 -6.54 -15.11 -21.84
N GLY A 69 -7.80 -14.74 -22.06
CA GLY A 69 -8.94 -15.67 -21.99
C GLY A 69 -9.37 -16.05 -20.56
N GLY A 70 -8.90 -15.35 -19.53
CA GLY A 70 -9.22 -15.64 -18.13
C GLY A 70 -10.63 -15.23 -17.71
N PRO A 71 -11.17 -15.83 -16.63
CA PRO A 71 -12.52 -15.58 -16.15
C PRO A 71 -12.71 -14.14 -15.64
N ARG A 72 -13.98 -13.68 -15.59
CA ARG A 72 -14.34 -12.35 -15.06
C ARG A 72 -13.81 -12.15 -13.64
N GLY A 73 -13.00 -11.12 -13.41
CA GLY A 73 -12.50 -10.78 -12.08
C GLY A 73 -13.54 -10.04 -11.22
N LEU A 74 -13.09 -9.62 -10.03
CA LEU A 74 -13.94 -8.99 -9.01
C LEU A 74 -14.64 -7.72 -9.52
N LEU A 75 -13.99 -6.90 -10.35
CA LEU A 75 -14.61 -5.72 -10.95
C LEU A 75 -15.70 -6.07 -11.94
N GLY A 76 -15.52 -7.11 -12.76
CA GLY A 76 -16.56 -7.59 -13.67
C GLY A 76 -17.78 -8.08 -12.90
N ARG A 77 -17.57 -8.76 -11.77
CA ARG A 77 -18.66 -9.24 -10.90
C ARG A 77 -19.37 -8.12 -10.15
N LEU A 78 -18.66 -7.04 -9.80
CA LEU A 78 -19.20 -5.89 -9.08
C LEU A 78 -19.91 -4.87 -10.00
N LEU A 79 -19.38 -4.61 -11.20
CA LEU A 79 -19.93 -3.63 -12.15
C LEU A 79 -20.98 -4.18 -13.11
N LEU A 80 -20.83 -5.43 -13.59
CA LEU A 80 -21.75 -6.03 -14.57
C LEU A 80 -22.82 -6.91 -13.93
N GLY A 81 -22.87 -6.95 -12.59
CA GLY A 81 -23.72 -7.87 -11.84
C GLY A 81 -23.23 -9.32 -11.95
N ARG A 82 -23.68 -10.14 -11.00
CA ARG A 82 -23.52 -11.61 -11.01
C ARG A 82 -24.38 -12.20 -12.13
N ALA A 83 -24.06 -11.89 -13.38
CA ALA A 83 -24.61 -12.60 -14.53
C ALA A 83 -23.99 -14.00 -14.52
N GLU A 84 -24.85 -15.02 -14.49
CA GLU A 84 -24.50 -16.43 -14.44
C GLU A 84 -23.44 -16.77 -15.51
N ASP A 85 -22.33 -17.34 -15.05
CA ASP A 85 -21.29 -17.89 -15.91
C ASP A 85 -21.84 -19.19 -16.52
N ASP A 86 -22.56 -19.09 -17.64
CA ASP A 86 -22.89 -20.24 -18.48
C ASP A 86 -22.27 -20.04 -19.88
N ALA A 87 -21.01 -20.45 -20.00
CA ALA A 87 -20.42 -21.08 -21.18
C ALA A 87 -18.92 -21.31 -20.97
N THR A 88 -18.54 -22.59 -20.96
CA THR A 88 -17.17 -23.15 -21.07
C THR A 88 -16.44 -23.41 -19.74
N ALA A 89 -17.06 -24.23 -18.91
CA ALA A 89 -16.30 -25.15 -18.05
C ALA A 89 -15.87 -26.36 -18.88
N SER A 90 -14.58 -26.53 -19.11
CA SER A 90 -13.99 -27.86 -19.26
C SER A 90 -12.70 -27.94 -18.45
N ASN A 91 -12.86 -28.53 -17.26
CA ASN A 91 -11.89 -29.31 -16.49
C ASN A 91 -10.66 -28.58 -15.92
N THR A 92 -10.73 -28.21 -14.63
CA THR A 92 -9.86 -28.80 -13.59
C THR A 92 -10.44 -28.49 -12.21
N SER A 93 -10.86 -29.55 -11.54
CA SER A 93 -11.31 -29.58 -10.15
C SER A 93 -10.12 -29.30 -9.23
N GLY A 94 -10.31 -28.38 -8.29
CA GLY A 94 -9.32 -28.02 -7.28
C GLY A 94 -9.88 -26.97 -6.34
N ASP A 95 -10.77 -27.40 -5.45
CA ASP A 95 -11.29 -26.60 -4.35
C ASP A 95 -10.14 -26.04 -3.51
N THR A 96 -10.04 -24.72 -3.42
CA THR A 96 -9.57 -24.05 -2.21
C THR A 96 -10.23 -22.67 -2.15
N GLU A 97 -11.38 -22.62 -1.50
CA GLU A 97 -11.83 -21.42 -0.81
C GLU A 97 -10.72 -20.96 0.15
N ILE A 98 -10.51 -19.65 0.29
CA ILE A 98 -10.44 -18.97 1.59
C ILE A 98 -10.52 -17.45 1.38
N ALA A 99 -11.64 -16.95 1.87
CA ALA A 99 -11.92 -15.67 2.53
C ALA A 99 -10.83 -14.59 2.60
N THR A 100 -11.25 -13.34 2.31
CA THR A 100 -11.13 -12.27 3.31
C THR A 100 -12.27 -11.25 3.19
N SER A 101 -13.10 -11.25 4.25
CA SER A 101 -13.83 -10.13 4.87
C SER A 101 -14.87 -9.37 4.04
N SER A 102 -16.10 -9.86 4.16
CA SER A 102 -17.34 -9.09 4.13
C SER A 102 -17.32 -7.97 5.18
N LEU A 103 -17.39 -6.72 4.72
CA LEU A 103 -17.93 -5.63 5.50
C LEU A 103 -19.30 -5.29 4.91
N ASP A 104 -20.34 -5.62 5.68
CA ASP A 104 -21.69 -5.13 5.50
C ASP A 104 -21.69 -3.60 5.54
N ILE A 105 -22.15 -2.98 4.45
CA ILE A 105 -22.81 -1.68 4.50
C ILE A 105 -24.12 -1.85 3.74
N THR A 106 -25.16 -2.20 4.49
CA THR A 106 -26.54 -2.02 4.06
C THR A 106 -26.86 -0.52 4.04
N THR A 107 -27.60 -0.14 3.00
CA THR A 107 -28.57 0.95 2.94
C THR A 107 -28.12 2.25 2.28
N THR A 108 -28.86 2.53 1.19
CA THR A 108 -29.16 3.83 0.57
C THR A 108 -28.18 4.37 -0.47
N ALA A 109 -28.36 3.92 -1.70
CA ALA A 109 -28.49 4.80 -2.87
C ALA A 109 -29.14 4.01 -4.02
N THR A 110 -30.45 3.80 -3.90
CA THR A 110 -31.32 3.65 -5.07
C THR A 110 -31.27 4.97 -5.81
N GLU A 111 -30.74 4.98 -7.03
CA GLU A 111 -31.36 5.63 -8.20
C GLU A 111 -30.38 5.66 -9.39
N GLN A 112 -30.86 5.03 -10.47
CA GLN A 112 -30.52 5.29 -11.88
C GLN A 112 -29.11 4.93 -12.37
N VAL A 113 -28.97 3.74 -12.97
CA VAL A 113 -28.43 3.63 -14.34
C VAL A 113 -29.21 2.56 -15.11
N HIS A 114 -29.61 2.96 -16.32
CA HIS A 114 -30.41 2.29 -17.32
C HIS A 114 -30.11 0.81 -17.59
N THR A 115 -31.19 0.09 -17.89
CA THR A 115 -31.26 -1.15 -18.68
C THR A 115 -30.30 -1.12 -19.86
N VAL A 116 -29.19 -1.86 -19.78
CA VAL A 116 -28.31 -2.08 -20.93
C VAL A 116 -28.95 -3.17 -21.79
N ASP A 117 -29.31 -2.79 -23.01
CA ASP A 117 -29.89 -3.64 -24.04
C ASP A 117 -28.95 -4.84 -24.32
N PRO A 118 -29.40 -6.11 -24.20
CA PRO A 118 -28.54 -7.30 -24.31
C PRO A 118 -27.80 -7.39 -25.66
N ASN A 119 -28.33 -6.78 -26.71
CA ASN A 119 -27.70 -6.74 -28.03
C ASN A 119 -26.46 -5.83 -28.09
N VAL A 120 -26.41 -4.78 -27.28
CA VAL A 120 -25.25 -3.86 -27.19
C VAL A 120 -24.11 -4.52 -26.41
N VAL A 121 -24.45 -5.33 -25.40
CA VAL A 121 -23.47 -6.14 -24.66
C VAL A 121 -22.92 -7.27 -25.54
N ALA A 122 -23.76 -7.90 -26.35
CA ALA A 122 -23.35 -8.94 -27.29
C ALA A 122 -22.43 -8.39 -28.39
N THR A 123 -22.76 -7.24 -28.99
CA THR A 123 -21.90 -6.60 -30.01
C THR A 123 -20.59 -6.06 -29.43
N ALA A 124 -20.58 -5.51 -28.21
CA ALA A 124 -19.34 -5.15 -27.52
C ALA A 124 -18.50 -6.39 -27.14
N ALA A 125 -19.14 -7.51 -26.79
CA ALA A 125 -18.48 -8.79 -26.54
C ALA A 125 -17.89 -9.41 -27.82
N GLU A 126 -18.58 -9.30 -28.96
CA GLU A 126 -18.05 -9.73 -30.26
C GLU A 126 -16.91 -8.82 -30.75
N HIS A 127 -17.03 -7.50 -30.55
CA HIS A 127 -15.96 -6.56 -30.92
C HIS A 127 -14.72 -6.74 -30.04
N THR A 128 -14.87 -7.10 -28.77
CA THR A 128 -13.73 -7.44 -27.89
C THR A 128 -13.11 -8.80 -28.20
N LYS A 129 -13.88 -9.79 -28.68
CA LYS A 129 -13.33 -11.05 -29.23
C LYS A 129 -12.51 -10.81 -30.50
N ASN A 130 -12.93 -9.88 -31.36
CA ASN A 130 -12.18 -9.48 -32.55
C ASN A 130 -10.99 -8.55 -32.25
N LEU A 131 -10.94 -7.94 -31.06
CA LEU A 131 -9.80 -7.16 -30.55
C LEU A 131 -8.78 -8.01 -29.79
N LEU A 132 -9.11 -9.28 -29.45
CA LEU A 132 -8.15 -10.26 -28.98
C LEU A 132 -7.30 -10.67 -30.19
N ASP A 133 -6.17 -10.01 -30.36
CA ASP A 133 -5.20 -10.42 -31.36
C ASP A 133 -4.64 -11.80 -30.97
N PRO A 134 -4.83 -12.84 -31.79
CA PRO A 134 -4.29 -14.17 -31.51
C PRO A 134 -2.76 -14.17 -31.44
N SER A 135 -2.09 -13.09 -31.89
CA SER A 135 -0.65 -12.91 -31.75
C SER A 135 -0.13 -13.06 -30.32
N ILE A 136 -0.94 -12.77 -29.29
CA ILE A 136 -0.49 -12.89 -27.89
C ILE A 136 -0.11 -14.33 -27.50
N ALA A 137 -0.64 -15.33 -28.19
CA ALA A 137 -0.30 -16.73 -27.98
C ALA A 137 1.04 -17.12 -28.65
N PHE A 138 1.55 -16.30 -29.58
CA PHE A 138 2.71 -16.61 -30.42
C PHE A 138 3.86 -15.59 -30.27
N GLU A 139 3.61 -14.41 -29.71
CA GLU A 139 4.56 -13.30 -29.58
C GLU A 139 5.22 -13.23 -28.19
N GLY A 140 5.71 -14.37 -27.71
CA GLY A 140 6.53 -14.45 -26.52
C GLY A 140 7.94 -13.87 -26.66
N CYS A 141 8.64 -13.75 -25.52
CA CYS A 141 10.06 -13.40 -25.53
C CYS A 141 10.89 -14.30 -24.60
N LEU A 142 12.14 -14.53 -25.00
CA LEU A 142 13.11 -15.40 -24.31
C LEU A 142 12.62 -16.84 -24.11
N TRP A 143 12.10 -17.18 -22.93
CA TRP A 143 11.77 -18.55 -22.51
C TRP A 143 10.26 -18.82 -22.37
N PHE A 144 9.41 -17.80 -22.54
CA PHE A 144 7.96 -17.90 -22.50
C PHE A 144 7.40 -17.51 -23.88
N PRO A 145 7.20 -18.48 -24.80
CA PRO A 145 6.76 -18.22 -26.17
C PRO A 145 5.27 -17.83 -26.27
N ASP A 146 4.46 -18.24 -25.30
CA ASP A 146 3.03 -17.93 -25.21
C ASP A 146 2.79 -17.08 -23.96
N LEU A 147 2.20 -15.89 -24.13
CA LEU A 147 1.92 -14.95 -23.05
C LEU A 147 0.61 -15.26 -22.31
N SER A 148 -0.28 -16.03 -22.93
CA SER A 148 -1.60 -16.38 -22.39
C SER A 148 -1.53 -17.52 -21.38
N VAL A 149 -0.49 -18.35 -21.48
CA VAL A 149 -0.23 -19.51 -20.61
C VAL A 149 0.65 -19.09 -19.41
N PRO A 150 0.59 -19.81 -18.27
CA PRO A 150 1.53 -19.61 -17.16
C PRO A 150 2.99 -19.81 -17.58
N ASP A 151 3.91 -19.10 -16.92
CA ASP A 151 5.36 -19.23 -17.18
C ASP A 151 5.82 -20.69 -16.92
N PRO A 152 6.30 -21.44 -17.94
CA PRO A 152 6.69 -22.84 -17.79
C PRO A 152 7.80 -23.07 -16.75
N TYR A 153 8.65 -22.08 -16.52
CA TYR A 153 9.77 -22.17 -15.57
C TYR A 153 9.54 -21.37 -14.28
N HIS A 154 8.39 -20.70 -14.15
CA HIS A 154 8.04 -19.82 -13.02
C HIS A 154 9.11 -18.77 -12.66
N ILE A 155 9.98 -18.40 -13.61
CA ILE A 155 11.03 -17.40 -13.43
C ILE A 155 10.41 -16.01 -13.26
N LEU A 156 9.39 -15.68 -14.06
CA LEU A 156 8.67 -14.40 -14.00
C LEU A 156 7.98 -14.18 -12.64
N PRO A 157 7.13 -15.09 -12.12
CA PRO A 157 6.55 -14.97 -10.79
C PRO A 157 7.61 -14.81 -9.67
N LEU A 158 8.72 -15.55 -9.76
CA LEU A 158 9.81 -15.46 -8.78
C LEU A 158 10.60 -14.16 -8.89
N ALA A 159 10.87 -13.67 -10.10
CA ALA A 159 11.52 -12.39 -10.33
C ALA A 159 10.66 -11.23 -9.82
N LEU A 160 9.34 -11.29 -10.03
CA LEU A 160 8.39 -10.32 -9.51
C LEU A 160 8.36 -10.33 -7.98
N SER A 161 8.24 -11.50 -7.36
CA SER A 161 8.30 -11.65 -5.89
C SER A 161 9.58 -11.03 -5.32
N SER A 162 10.73 -11.36 -5.93
CA SER A 162 12.04 -10.84 -5.55
C SER A 162 12.10 -9.32 -5.67
N LEU A 163 11.58 -8.75 -6.76
CA LEU A 163 11.57 -7.30 -7.00
C LEU A 163 10.66 -6.56 -6.01
N LEU A 164 9.49 -7.11 -5.68
CA LEU A 164 8.58 -6.50 -4.71
C LEU A 164 9.19 -6.49 -3.30
N VAL A 165 9.82 -7.59 -2.90
CA VAL A 165 10.58 -7.67 -1.66
C VAL A 165 11.68 -6.62 -1.66
N TRP A 166 12.47 -6.53 -2.73
CA TRP A 166 13.53 -5.52 -2.88
C TRP A 166 13.00 -4.09 -2.73
N ASN A 167 11.83 -3.78 -3.29
CA ASN A 167 11.21 -2.46 -3.20
C ASN A 167 10.72 -2.12 -1.79
N MET A 168 10.31 -3.12 -1.02
CA MET A 168 9.82 -2.95 0.35
C MET A 168 10.93 -2.94 1.40
N LEU A 169 12.15 -3.37 1.07
CA LEU A 169 13.27 -3.40 2.01
C LEU A 169 13.78 -1.97 2.34
N PRO A 170 14.01 -1.65 3.62
CA PRO A 170 14.57 -0.37 4.00
C PRO A 170 16.02 -0.26 3.53
N LYS A 171 16.33 0.78 2.77
CA LYS A 171 17.71 1.08 2.32
C LYS A 171 18.66 1.50 3.46
N SER A 172 18.11 1.83 4.63
CA SER A 172 18.89 2.21 5.82
C SER A 172 19.14 1.02 6.73
N GLN A 173 20.39 0.86 7.17
CA GLN A 173 20.82 -0.17 8.13
C GLN A 173 20.01 -0.12 9.44
N ALA A 174 19.63 1.07 9.90
CA ALA A 174 18.78 1.22 11.08
C ALA A 174 17.36 0.69 10.84
N GLY A 175 16.81 0.92 9.66
CA GLY A 175 15.49 0.41 9.27
C GLY A 175 15.48 -1.10 9.11
N LEU A 176 16.58 -1.71 8.63
CA LEU A 176 16.70 -3.16 8.50
C LEU A 176 16.84 -3.84 9.86
N ARG A 177 17.66 -3.30 10.76
CA ARG A 177 17.74 -3.76 12.16
C ARG A 177 16.39 -3.66 12.87
N GLN A 178 15.68 -2.55 12.65
CA GLN A 178 14.31 -2.41 13.11
C GLN A 178 13.41 -3.47 12.46
N LEU A 179 13.52 -3.78 11.17
CA LEU A 179 12.71 -4.87 10.60
C LEU A 179 13.02 -6.22 11.25
N ALA A 180 14.30 -6.52 11.51
CA ALA A 180 14.80 -7.76 12.10
C ALA A 180 14.49 -7.95 13.59
N GLY A 181 13.97 -6.94 14.30
CA GLY A 181 13.74 -7.06 15.74
C GLY A 181 14.93 -6.63 16.61
N LEU A 182 16.07 -6.35 15.98
CA LEU A 182 17.33 -5.96 16.62
C LEU A 182 17.32 -4.46 16.96
N ASN A 183 16.38 -4.05 17.82
CA ASN A 183 16.43 -2.70 18.38
C ASN A 183 17.44 -2.68 19.53
N PRO A 184 18.49 -1.83 19.50
CA PRO A 184 19.13 -1.45 20.75
C PRO A 184 18.05 -0.81 21.62
N GLY A 185 17.97 -1.19 22.89
CA GLY A 185 16.95 -0.76 23.85
C GLY A 185 17.04 0.72 24.22
N ASP A 186 17.06 1.62 23.22
CA ASP A 186 16.97 3.05 23.40
C ASP A 186 15.57 3.39 23.92
N ARG A 187 15.42 3.34 25.24
CA ARG A 187 14.25 3.73 26.05
C ARG A 187 13.71 5.15 25.76
N LEU A 188 14.38 5.91 24.89
CA LEU A 188 14.02 7.28 24.52
C LEU A 188 13.12 7.37 23.28
N LEU A 189 13.00 6.29 22.50
CA LEU A 189 12.05 6.23 21.39
C LEU A 189 10.70 5.72 21.92
N VAL A 190 9.76 6.65 22.07
CA VAL A 190 8.36 6.30 22.32
C VAL A 190 7.86 5.52 21.12
N GLU A 191 7.76 4.20 21.27
CA GLU A 191 7.07 3.36 20.31
C GLU A 191 5.58 3.70 20.38
N THR A 192 5.13 4.53 19.45
CA THR A 192 3.69 4.75 19.28
C THR A 192 3.05 3.45 18.79
N PRO A 193 1.82 3.13 19.18
CA PRO A 193 1.09 1.97 18.66
C PRO A 193 0.95 2.02 17.13
N ALA A 194 1.00 3.21 16.53
CA ALA A 194 1.02 3.39 15.09
C ALA A 194 2.34 2.89 14.45
N ILE A 195 3.49 3.17 15.04
CA ILE A 195 4.81 2.71 14.53
C ILE A 195 4.92 1.19 14.65
N THR A 196 4.47 0.61 15.76
CA THR A 196 4.50 -0.85 15.94
C THR A 196 3.52 -1.55 14.99
N ARG A 197 2.31 -1.00 14.81
CA ARG A 197 1.35 -1.46 13.79
C ARG A 197 1.92 -1.34 12.38
N GLN A 198 2.56 -0.23 12.04
CA GLN A 198 3.19 0.00 10.74
C GLN A 198 4.33 -1.00 10.50
N ARG A 199 5.15 -1.28 11.51
CA ARG A 199 6.23 -2.29 11.43
C ARG A 199 5.68 -3.70 11.24
N ARG A 200 4.61 -4.06 11.95
CA ARG A 200 3.90 -5.34 11.77
C ARG A 200 3.32 -5.43 10.37
N LEU A 201 2.60 -4.41 9.92
CA LEU A 201 2.04 -4.34 8.57
C LEU A 201 3.13 -4.48 7.51
N ARG A 202 4.27 -3.79 7.66
CA ARG A 202 5.39 -3.90 6.73
C ARG A 202 5.99 -5.30 6.69
N ARG A 203 6.14 -5.98 7.84
CA ARG A 203 6.59 -7.38 7.89
C ARG A 203 5.59 -8.28 7.15
N MET A 204 4.31 -8.11 7.40
CA MET A 204 3.26 -8.86 6.71
C MET A 204 3.28 -8.60 5.20
N LEU A 205 3.48 -7.35 4.76
CA LEU A 205 3.59 -7.00 3.34
C LEU A 205 4.81 -7.62 2.67
N ILE A 206 5.95 -7.73 3.37
CA ILE A 206 7.16 -8.38 2.83
C ILE A 206 6.93 -9.89 2.69
N VAL A 207 6.33 -10.53 3.70
CA VAL A 207 5.95 -11.95 3.62
C VAL A 207 4.94 -12.16 2.48
N LEU A 208 3.92 -11.31 2.38
CA LEU A 208 2.93 -11.35 1.31
C LEU A 208 3.58 -11.17 -0.07
N SER A 209 4.54 -10.26 -0.19
CA SER A 209 5.28 -10.03 -1.44
C SER A 209 6.12 -11.26 -1.81
N ALA A 210 6.76 -11.92 -0.83
CA ALA A 210 7.52 -13.13 -1.05
C ALA A 210 6.62 -14.30 -1.51
N LEU A 211 5.43 -14.44 -0.90
CA LEU A 211 4.44 -15.46 -1.25
C LEU A 211 3.71 -15.21 -2.57
N ILE A 212 3.76 -13.99 -3.10
CA ILE A 212 3.04 -13.64 -4.33
C ILE A 212 3.51 -14.45 -5.53
N GLY A 213 4.80 -14.76 -5.62
CA GLY A 213 5.37 -15.58 -6.69
C GLY A 213 4.73 -16.96 -6.77
N PRO A 214 4.86 -17.81 -5.72
CA PRO A 214 4.23 -19.13 -5.73
C PRO A 214 2.70 -19.06 -5.78
N MET A 215 2.07 -18.07 -5.14
CA MET A 215 0.61 -17.94 -5.13
C MET A 215 0.03 -17.55 -6.50
N THR A 216 0.82 -16.88 -7.36
CA THR A 216 0.39 -16.44 -8.69
C THR A 216 1.01 -17.26 -9.81
N ALA A 217 1.63 -18.39 -9.51
CA ALA A 217 2.35 -19.23 -10.47
C ALA A 217 1.45 -19.67 -11.65
N ASP A 218 0.15 -19.85 -11.38
CA ASP A 218 -0.85 -20.30 -12.36
C ASP A 218 -1.49 -19.15 -13.18
N LEU A 219 -1.07 -17.90 -12.95
CA LEU A 219 -1.57 -16.76 -13.73
C LEU A 219 -0.81 -16.64 -15.07
N PRO A 220 -1.44 -16.07 -16.12
CA PRO A 220 -0.80 -15.87 -17.42
C PRO A 220 0.52 -15.09 -17.30
N ALA A 221 1.54 -15.50 -18.06
CA ALA A 221 2.85 -14.86 -18.07
C ALA A 221 2.79 -13.36 -18.42
N ALA A 222 1.84 -12.97 -19.28
CA ALA A 222 1.56 -11.57 -19.61
C ALA A 222 1.29 -10.71 -18.36
N LEU A 223 0.59 -11.26 -17.37
CA LEU A 223 0.23 -10.54 -16.15
C LEU A 223 1.46 -10.27 -15.29
N HIS A 224 2.34 -11.27 -15.13
CA HIS A 224 3.60 -11.09 -14.42
C HIS A 224 4.51 -10.10 -15.14
N LEU A 225 4.58 -10.15 -16.47
CA LEU A 225 5.39 -9.24 -17.27
C LEU A 225 4.91 -7.78 -17.14
N TYR A 226 3.60 -7.55 -17.24
CA TYR A 226 2.98 -6.25 -17.00
C TYR A 226 3.36 -5.69 -15.62
N TRP A 227 3.21 -6.51 -14.59
CA TRP A 227 3.41 -6.07 -13.22
C TRP A 227 4.90 -5.90 -12.88
N LEU A 228 5.77 -6.76 -13.41
CA LEU A 228 7.21 -6.65 -13.32
C LEU A 228 7.68 -5.34 -13.98
N SER A 229 7.24 -5.09 -15.22
CA SER A 229 7.57 -3.87 -15.96
C SER A 229 7.11 -2.60 -15.23
N THR A 230 5.87 -2.60 -14.72
CA THR A 230 5.33 -1.49 -13.92
C THR A 230 6.17 -1.25 -12.67
N SER A 231 6.55 -2.32 -11.97
CA SER A 231 7.39 -2.25 -10.76
C SER A 231 8.79 -1.72 -11.07
N VAL A 232 9.43 -2.20 -12.15
CA VAL A 232 10.73 -1.68 -12.61
C VAL A 232 10.61 -0.20 -12.95
N THR A 233 9.61 0.18 -13.74
CA THR A 233 9.37 1.58 -14.12
C THR A 233 9.22 2.48 -12.89
N HIS A 234 8.47 2.04 -11.87
CA HIS A 234 8.35 2.78 -10.61
C HIS A 234 9.69 2.94 -9.88
N THR A 235 10.54 1.91 -9.85
CA THR A 235 11.86 2.00 -9.20
C THR A 235 12.81 2.90 -9.96
N VAL A 236 12.81 2.81 -11.29
CA VAL A 236 13.65 3.60 -12.18
C VAL A 236 13.25 5.06 -12.08
N THR A 237 11.97 5.39 -12.26
CA THR A 237 11.45 6.76 -12.12
C THR A 237 11.76 7.36 -10.76
N SER A 238 11.59 6.61 -9.67
CA SER A 238 11.92 7.07 -8.32
C SER A 238 13.42 7.35 -8.15
N LYS A 239 14.28 6.47 -8.65
CA LYS A 239 15.75 6.67 -8.63
C LYS A 239 16.15 7.86 -9.50
N LEU A 240 15.57 7.96 -10.68
CA LEU A 240 15.82 9.02 -11.65
C LEU A 240 15.40 10.38 -11.08
N LEU A 241 14.23 10.46 -10.45
CA LEU A 241 13.75 11.66 -9.78
C LEU A 241 14.65 12.04 -8.60
N SER A 242 15.07 11.08 -7.77
CA SER A 242 16.01 11.37 -6.68
C SER A 242 17.39 11.83 -7.16
N LYS A 243 17.78 11.45 -8.39
CA LYS A 243 19.03 11.86 -9.02
C LYS A 243 18.94 13.25 -9.65
N PHE A 244 17.82 13.56 -10.32
CA PHE A 244 17.63 14.86 -10.99
C PHE A 244 17.11 15.95 -10.05
N MET A 245 16.33 15.58 -9.05
CA MET A 245 15.79 16.48 -8.04
C MET A 245 16.19 15.97 -6.64
N PRO A 246 17.47 16.12 -6.26
CA PRO A 246 17.88 15.85 -4.91
C PRO A 246 17.14 16.84 -4.00
N ILE A 247 16.18 16.34 -3.24
CA ILE A 247 15.52 17.14 -2.21
C ILE A 247 16.60 17.40 -1.16
N ASP A 248 17.10 18.63 -1.12
CA ASP A 248 17.93 19.16 -0.03
C ASP A 248 17.09 19.14 1.24
N THR A 249 17.01 17.95 1.84
CA THR A 249 16.54 17.83 3.19
C THR A 249 17.67 18.40 4.01
N LYS A 250 17.64 19.71 4.28
CA LYS A 250 18.50 20.31 5.30
C LYS A 250 18.38 19.39 6.50
N VAL A 251 19.43 18.61 6.75
CA VAL A 251 19.47 17.69 7.87
C VAL A 251 19.53 18.58 9.08
N ILE A 252 18.37 18.98 9.58
CA ILE A 252 18.27 19.73 10.82
C ILE A 252 18.97 18.82 11.83
N PRO A 253 20.14 19.22 12.36
CA PRO A 253 20.89 18.36 13.25
C PRO A 253 19.94 17.93 14.37
N ARG A 254 20.02 16.65 14.77
CA ARG A 254 19.27 16.18 15.93
C ARG A 254 19.49 17.20 17.03
N ALA A 255 18.41 17.79 17.54
CA ALA A 255 18.46 18.68 18.69
C ALA A 255 19.18 17.94 19.82
N LYS A 256 20.50 18.13 19.90
CA LYS A 256 21.30 17.79 21.07
C LYS A 256 20.68 18.67 22.13
N GLY A 257 20.24 18.11 23.26
CA GLY A 257 19.47 18.81 24.29
C GLY A 257 20.21 19.95 25.01
N ILE A 258 21.12 20.62 24.31
CA ILE A 258 22.05 21.66 24.71
C ILE A 258 21.81 22.92 23.85
N GLU A 259 20.74 23.00 23.06
CA GLU A 259 20.32 24.29 22.51
C GLU A 259 19.79 25.16 23.66
N ALA A 260 20.70 25.98 24.18
CA ALA A 260 20.43 27.06 25.11
C ALA A 260 19.26 27.90 24.59
N VAL A 261 18.26 28.10 25.48
CA VAL A 261 17.33 29.23 25.56
C VAL A 261 17.23 30.14 24.32
N VAL A 262 16.87 29.63 23.14
CA VAL A 262 16.60 30.50 21.99
C VAL A 262 15.36 29.98 21.28
N ILE A 263 14.31 30.77 21.42
CA ILE A 263 12.97 30.66 20.81
C ILE A 263 12.18 29.44 21.30
N ARG A 264 11.72 29.53 22.55
CA ARG A 264 10.54 28.80 23.00
C ARG A 264 9.33 29.40 22.26
N PRO A 265 8.54 28.65 21.47
CA PRO A 265 7.25 29.17 21.04
C PRO A 265 6.41 29.45 22.29
N LYS A 266 5.98 30.72 22.47
CA LYS A 266 5.13 31.15 23.58
C LYS A 266 3.92 30.21 23.64
N ARG A 267 3.75 29.55 24.78
CA ARG A 267 2.52 28.81 25.08
C ARG A 267 1.45 29.88 25.27
N ILE A 268 0.44 29.92 24.41
CA ILE A 268 -0.81 30.60 24.73
C ILE A 268 -1.47 29.68 25.77
N GLU A 269 -1.10 29.87 27.03
CA GLU A 269 -1.84 29.28 28.14
C GLU A 269 -3.20 29.98 28.12
N LYS A 270 -4.26 29.22 27.84
CA LYS A 270 -5.60 29.69 28.21
C LYS A 270 -5.58 29.74 29.74
N GLU A 271 -5.59 30.94 30.31
CA GLU A 271 -5.77 31.14 31.74
C GLU A 271 -6.99 30.31 32.16
N VAL A 272 -6.73 29.27 32.95
CA VAL A 272 -7.78 28.63 33.73
C VAL A 272 -8.14 29.68 34.77
N LYS A 273 -9.20 30.45 34.49
CA LYS A 273 -9.83 31.31 35.49
C LYS A 273 -10.15 30.43 36.70
N ALA A 274 -9.40 30.62 37.78
CA ALA A 274 -9.79 30.11 39.08
C ALA A 274 -11.13 30.78 39.41
N THR A 275 -12.21 30.01 39.33
CA THR A 275 -13.47 30.34 39.99
C THR A 275 -13.24 30.10 41.47
N ASN A 276 -13.24 31.19 42.24
CA ASN A 276 -13.41 31.18 43.69
C ASN A 276 -14.65 30.36 44.10
#